data_AF-A0A7S4HHL0-F1
#
_entry.id   AF-A0A7S4HHL0-F1
#
_cell.length_a   1.000
_cell.length_b   1.000
_cell.length_c   1.000
_cell.angle_alpha   90.00
_cell.angle_beta   90.00
_cell.angle_gamma   90.00
#
_symmetry.space_group_name_H-M   'P 1'
#
loop_
_entity.id
_entity.type
_entity.pdbx_description
1 polymer ?
#
loop_
_entity_poly.entity_id
_entity_poly.type
_entity_poly.pdbx_seq_one_letter_code
_entity_poly.pdbx_strand_id
1 'polypeptide(L)'
;APPEDWDGGRVGASSAGGGAASLSGIDAGSRRVKASLAGMDGSRVKSGLARVGDAARGATQKLGDSVQHLDFDFDHLKSSGAARAQHLSASAANLGAASANLGSKLQQSFGALNVASLRSEAESTERERRKLDCINTTLEAHRAMKEAEEACTKVIRDHLDGYIALHPGDDGGTYEGWLRELHPENEYEGQLLEGFAEIDHRFYVEDSDHRRMWNESSTRGGGRRRTVRARYRC
;
A
#
# COMPACT_ATOMS: atom_id res chain seq x y z
N ALA A 1 2.51 -24.58 16.92
CA ALA A 1 1.33 -24.47 16.04
C ALA A 1 1.27 -23.06 15.49
N PRO A 2 1.56 -22.84 14.19
CA PRO A 2 1.24 -21.58 13.51
C PRO A 2 -0.11 -21.71 12.76
N PRO A 3 -0.90 -20.64 12.61
CA PRO A 3 -2.11 -20.70 11.80
C PRO A 3 -1.84 -20.39 10.33
N GLU A 4 -2.66 -21.02 9.52
CA GLU A 4 -2.71 -21.15 8.07
C GLU A 4 -3.29 -19.91 7.36
N ASP A 5 -2.92 -19.82 6.07
CA ASP A 5 -3.75 -19.48 4.90
C ASP A 5 -4.62 -18.22 4.89
N TRP A 6 -4.23 -17.25 4.06
CA TRP A 6 -5.17 -16.46 3.25
C TRP A 6 -4.63 -16.27 1.82
N ASP A 7 -5.28 -16.92 0.86
CA ASP A 7 -5.09 -16.79 -0.59
C ASP A 7 -6.42 -16.40 -1.25
N GLY A 8 -6.35 -15.70 -2.39
CA GLY A 8 -7.45 -15.64 -3.36
C GLY A 8 -8.16 -14.30 -3.54
N GLY A 9 -8.04 -13.71 -4.75
CA GLY A 9 -8.93 -12.63 -5.19
C GLY A 9 -8.58 -11.96 -6.52
N ARG A 10 -8.62 -12.70 -7.63
CA ARG A 10 -8.40 -12.22 -9.02
C ARG A 10 -9.72 -12.28 -9.81
N VAL A 11 -10.19 -11.16 -10.38
CA VAL A 11 -11.08 -11.02 -11.57
C VAL A 11 -11.38 -9.52 -11.79
N GLY A 12 -11.54 -8.93 -12.98
CA GLY A 12 -11.64 -9.44 -14.34
C GLY A 12 -11.63 -8.26 -15.33
N ALA A 13 -11.30 -8.55 -16.60
CA ALA A 13 -11.31 -7.61 -17.71
C ALA A 13 -12.65 -7.68 -18.46
N SER A 14 -13.12 -6.56 -19.00
CA SER A 14 -14.31 -6.52 -19.87
C SER A 14 -14.01 -5.84 -21.21
N SER A 15 -14.68 -6.40 -22.21
CA SER A 15 -14.40 -6.43 -23.64
C SER A 15 -14.96 -5.25 -24.44
N ALA A 16 -14.32 -5.01 -25.59
CA ALA A 16 -14.75 -4.14 -26.67
C ALA A 16 -15.98 -4.67 -27.43
N GLY A 17 -16.81 -3.75 -27.94
CA GLY A 17 -17.89 -4.05 -28.88
C GLY A 17 -17.91 -3.02 -30.01
N GLY A 18 -17.66 -3.46 -31.23
CA GLY A 18 -17.84 -2.70 -32.47
C GLY A 18 -19.07 -3.19 -33.23
N GLY A 19 -19.79 -2.28 -33.86
CA GLY A 19 -20.95 -2.58 -34.71
C GLY A 19 -20.87 -1.77 -36.01
N ALA A 20 -20.85 -2.46 -37.14
CA ALA A 20 -21.01 -1.91 -38.49
C ALA A 20 -22.38 -2.34 -39.02
N ALA A 21 -23.12 -1.41 -39.64
CA ALA A 21 -24.38 -1.69 -40.32
C ALA A 21 -24.29 -1.31 -41.80
N SER A 22 -24.84 -2.20 -42.62
CA SER A 22 -24.76 -2.27 -44.08
C SER A 22 -25.93 -1.56 -44.77
N LEU A 23 -25.67 -1.03 -45.96
CA LEU A 23 -26.60 -0.41 -46.91
C LEU A 23 -27.17 -1.45 -47.88
N SER A 24 -28.47 -1.39 -48.19
CA SER A 24 -28.99 -1.89 -49.46
C SER A 24 -30.37 -1.32 -49.81
N GLY A 25 -30.56 -1.06 -51.10
CA GLY A 25 -31.88 -1.07 -51.75
C GLY A 25 -32.37 0.29 -52.27
N ILE A 26 -32.50 0.43 -53.59
CA ILE A 26 -33.78 0.36 -54.31
C ILE A 26 -33.53 0.70 -55.78
N ASP A 27 -33.85 -0.26 -56.65
CA ASP A 27 -33.93 -0.16 -58.11
C ASP A 27 -35.32 -0.71 -58.51
N ALA A 28 -36.12 0.07 -59.23
CA ALA A 28 -37.27 -0.41 -60.00
C ALA A 28 -38.00 0.75 -60.69
N GLY A 29 -38.29 0.62 -62.00
CA GLY A 29 -39.42 1.34 -62.58
C GLY A 29 -39.37 1.68 -64.07
N SER A 30 -39.11 0.70 -64.94
CA SER A 30 -39.30 0.86 -66.39
C SER A 30 -40.40 -0.08 -66.88
N ARG A 31 -41.50 0.50 -67.41
CA ARG A 31 -42.36 -0.01 -68.52
C ARG A 31 -43.85 0.36 -68.36
N ARG A 32 -44.35 1.18 -69.29
CA ARG A 32 -45.69 1.25 -69.93
C ARG A 32 -45.77 2.68 -70.49
N VAL A 33 -46.09 2.94 -71.74
CA VAL A 33 -47.38 2.69 -72.39
C VAL A 33 -47.17 2.70 -73.91
N LYS A 34 -47.58 1.62 -74.60
CA LYS A 34 -47.97 1.62 -76.01
C LYS A 34 -49.50 1.56 -76.03
N ALA A 35 -50.18 2.59 -76.55
CA ALA A 35 -51.50 2.44 -77.16
C ALA A 35 -52.01 3.77 -77.74
N SER A 36 -52.66 3.65 -78.89
CA SER A 36 -53.74 4.52 -79.37
C SER A 36 -53.35 5.76 -80.20
N LEU A 37 -52.91 5.50 -81.43
CA LEU A 37 -52.89 6.46 -82.53
C LEU A 37 -53.89 5.98 -83.60
N ALA A 38 -55.13 6.47 -83.58
CA ALA A 38 -56.07 6.30 -84.68
C ALA A 38 -57.14 7.41 -84.65
N GLY A 39 -57.08 8.35 -85.59
CA GLY A 39 -58.23 9.19 -85.95
C GLY A 39 -58.13 10.69 -85.66
N MET A 40 -57.06 11.38 -86.10
CA MET A 40 -57.03 12.86 -86.05
C MET A 40 -56.67 13.50 -87.40
N ASP A 41 -57.54 14.43 -87.79
CA ASP A 41 -57.56 15.30 -88.96
C ASP A 41 -56.29 16.17 -89.11
N GLY A 42 -55.70 16.15 -90.32
CA GLY A 42 -54.38 16.70 -90.66
C GLY A 42 -54.23 18.21 -90.55
N SER A 43 -55.32 18.97 -90.41
CA SER A 43 -55.24 20.44 -90.27
C SER A 43 -55.09 20.91 -88.81
N ARG A 44 -55.50 20.10 -87.82
CA ARG A 44 -55.24 20.37 -86.39
C ARG A 44 -53.84 19.95 -85.94
N VAL A 45 -53.17 19.07 -86.68
CA VAL A 45 -51.81 18.59 -86.36
C VAL A 45 -50.77 19.69 -86.51
N LYS A 46 -50.90 20.58 -87.50
CA LYS A 46 -49.90 21.65 -87.76
C LYS A 46 -49.93 22.79 -86.73
N SER A 47 -51.10 23.17 -86.21
CA SER A 47 -51.22 24.18 -85.15
C SER A 47 -50.91 23.62 -83.76
N GLY A 48 -51.18 22.33 -83.53
CA GLY A 48 -50.69 21.60 -82.36
C GLY A 48 -49.16 21.47 -82.33
N LEU A 49 -48.52 21.16 -83.47
CA LEU A 49 -47.06 21.03 -83.55
C LEU A 49 -46.31 22.33 -83.24
N ALA A 50 -46.85 23.49 -83.65
CA ALA A 50 -46.25 24.78 -83.33
C ALA A 50 -46.35 25.11 -81.83
N ARG A 51 -47.51 24.88 -81.20
CA ARG A 51 -47.69 25.08 -79.75
C ARG A 51 -46.91 24.06 -78.91
N VAL A 52 -46.75 22.83 -79.40
CA VAL A 52 -45.87 21.81 -78.78
C VAL A 52 -44.39 22.18 -78.96
N GLY A 53 -44.01 22.79 -80.09
CA GLY A 53 -42.65 23.28 -80.33
C GLY A 53 -42.25 24.42 -79.39
N ASP A 54 -43.16 25.37 -79.13
CA ASP A 54 -42.92 26.49 -78.21
C ASP A 54 -43.03 26.05 -76.73
N ALA A 55 -43.96 25.15 -76.40
CA ALA A 55 -44.03 24.54 -75.06
C ALA A 55 -42.82 23.63 -74.78
N ALA A 56 -42.31 22.90 -75.77
CA ALA A 56 -41.09 22.10 -75.67
C ALA A 56 -39.87 23.01 -75.51
N ARG A 57 -39.77 24.12 -76.26
CA ARG A 57 -38.69 25.11 -76.07
C ARG A 57 -38.71 25.74 -74.68
N GLY A 58 -39.88 26.16 -74.20
CA GLY A 58 -40.05 26.68 -72.85
C GLY A 58 -39.76 25.64 -71.75
N ALA A 59 -40.11 24.37 -71.97
CA ALA A 59 -39.79 23.27 -71.06
C ALA A 59 -38.29 22.94 -71.06
N THR A 60 -37.62 22.95 -72.22
CA THR A 60 -36.17 22.76 -72.31
C THR A 60 -35.40 23.92 -71.70
N GLN A 61 -35.92 25.15 -71.78
CA GLN A 61 -35.29 26.32 -71.16
C GLN A 61 -35.47 26.32 -69.64
N LYS A 62 -36.67 25.98 -69.14
CA LYS A 62 -36.89 25.76 -67.69
C LYS A 62 -36.08 24.60 -67.13
N LEU A 63 -35.90 23.53 -67.90
CA LEU A 63 -35.01 22.42 -67.54
C LEU A 63 -33.54 22.87 -67.55
N GLY A 64 -33.12 23.66 -68.53
CA GLY A 64 -31.78 24.26 -68.57
C GLY A 64 -31.51 25.14 -67.36
N ASP A 65 -32.43 26.03 -67.02
CA ASP A 65 -32.32 26.91 -65.85
C ASP A 65 -32.33 26.11 -64.54
N SER A 66 -33.16 25.06 -64.45
CA SER A 66 -33.19 24.17 -63.27
C SER A 66 -31.90 23.35 -63.15
N VAL A 67 -31.33 22.91 -64.27
CA VAL A 67 -30.05 22.19 -64.29
C VAL A 67 -28.91 23.13 -63.90
N GLN A 68 -28.91 24.38 -64.36
CA GLN A 68 -27.93 25.38 -63.93
C GLN A 68 -28.05 25.71 -62.43
N HIS A 69 -29.27 25.78 -61.90
CA HIS A 69 -29.48 25.98 -60.46
C HIS A 69 -29.00 24.77 -59.64
N LEU A 70 -29.22 23.56 -60.13
CA LEU A 70 -28.72 22.33 -59.50
C LEU A 70 -27.20 22.20 -59.57
N ASP A 71 -26.55 22.66 -60.65
CA ASP A 71 -25.09 22.70 -60.79
C ASP A 71 -24.49 23.70 -59.78
N PHE A 72 -25.14 24.86 -59.62
CA PHE A 72 -24.76 25.86 -58.61
C PHE A 72 -24.92 25.33 -57.18
N ASP A 73 -26.01 24.64 -56.88
CA ASP A 73 -26.25 24.03 -55.56
C ASP A 73 -25.25 22.89 -55.29
N PHE A 74 -24.88 22.12 -56.32
CA PHE A 74 -23.89 21.05 -56.20
C PHE A 74 -22.47 21.57 -55.97
N ASP A 75 -22.07 22.66 -56.64
CA ASP A 75 -20.79 23.32 -56.40
C ASP A 75 -20.74 24.02 -55.03
N HIS A 76 -21.86 24.58 -54.56
CA HIS A 76 -21.98 25.10 -53.21
C HIS A 76 -21.90 23.99 -52.14
N LEU A 77 -22.49 22.81 -52.39
CA LEU A 77 -22.36 21.65 -51.51
C LEU A 77 -20.93 21.08 -51.49
N LYS A 78 -20.26 20.99 -52.64
CA LYS A 78 -18.85 20.57 -52.72
C LYS A 78 -17.92 21.54 -52.00
N SER A 79 -18.09 22.85 -52.20
CA SER A 79 -17.26 23.85 -51.53
C SER A 79 -17.52 23.90 -50.03
N SER A 80 -18.78 23.79 -49.58
CA SER A 80 -19.12 23.71 -48.15
C SER A 80 -18.63 22.41 -47.49
N GLY A 81 -18.69 21.28 -48.22
CA GLY A 81 -18.14 20.00 -47.80
C GLY A 81 -16.62 20.02 -47.69
N ALA A 82 -15.94 20.63 -48.66
CA ALA A 82 -14.48 20.83 -48.62
C ALA A 82 -14.07 21.73 -47.44
N ALA A 83 -14.79 22.83 -47.18
CA ALA A 83 -14.54 23.70 -46.04
C ALA A 83 -14.76 22.98 -44.70
N ARG A 84 -15.82 22.16 -44.57
CA ARG A 84 -16.04 21.32 -43.38
C ARG A 84 -14.95 20.26 -43.21
N ALA A 85 -14.53 19.61 -44.30
CA ALA A 85 -13.45 18.63 -44.26
C ALA A 85 -12.12 19.27 -43.83
N GLN A 86 -11.82 20.49 -44.31
CA GLN A 86 -10.65 21.26 -43.87
C GLN A 86 -10.74 21.67 -42.39
N HIS A 87 -11.91 22.10 -41.91
CA HIS A 87 -12.10 22.45 -40.51
C HIS A 87 -12.01 21.24 -39.57
N LEU A 88 -12.54 20.08 -39.98
CA LEU A 88 -12.41 18.82 -39.24
C LEU A 88 -10.95 18.32 -39.24
N SER A 89 -10.26 18.42 -40.37
CA SER A 89 -8.84 18.10 -40.47
C SER A 89 -7.99 19.01 -39.57
N ALA A 90 -8.26 20.32 -39.56
CA ALA A 90 -7.60 21.28 -38.66
C ALA A 90 -7.91 21.02 -37.18
N SER A 91 -9.15 20.67 -36.85
CA SER A 91 -9.55 20.30 -35.49
C SER A 91 -8.88 19.01 -35.02
N ALA A 92 -8.78 18.00 -35.89
CA ALA A 92 -8.06 16.76 -35.62
C ALA A 92 -6.56 17.00 -35.45
N ALA A 93 -5.95 17.86 -36.27
CA ALA A 93 -4.55 18.26 -36.13
C ALA A 93 -4.29 19.00 -34.80
N ASN A 94 -5.19 19.89 -34.39
CA ASN A 94 -5.10 20.58 -33.10
C ASN A 94 -5.25 19.62 -31.91
N LEU A 95 -6.15 18.64 -32.00
CA LEU A 95 -6.29 17.57 -30.99
C LEU A 95 -5.04 16.69 -30.91
N GLY A 96 -4.46 16.32 -32.06
CA GLY A 96 -3.21 15.58 -32.12
C GLY A 96 -2.04 16.35 -31.48
N ALA A 97 -1.93 17.65 -31.79
CA ALA A 97 -0.91 18.52 -31.19
C ALA A 97 -1.11 18.68 -29.68
N ALA A 98 -2.35 18.86 -29.21
CA ALA A 98 -2.66 18.94 -27.78
C ALA A 98 -2.33 17.64 -27.04
N SER A 99 -2.65 16.49 -27.62
CA SER A 99 -2.32 15.17 -27.08
C SER A 99 -0.81 14.95 -27.01
N ALA A 100 -0.06 15.33 -28.04
CA ALA A 100 1.40 15.23 -28.05
C ALA A 100 2.04 16.13 -26.97
N ASN A 101 1.50 17.34 -26.77
CA ASN A 101 1.97 18.29 -25.77
C ASN A 101 1.63 17.84 -24.32
N LEU A 102 0.51 17.14 -24.14
CA LEU A 102 0.19 16.50 -22.87
C LEU A 102 1.13 15.31 -22.59
N GLY A 103 1.40 14.49 -23.60
CA GLY A 103 2.33 13.36 -23.52
C GLY A 103 3.75 13.79 -23.16
N SER A 104 4.26 14.85 -23.78
CA SER A 104 5.59 15.39 -23.47
C SER A 104 5.68 15.95 -22.05
N LYS A 105 4.65 16.67 -21.56
CA LYS A 105 4.58 17.16 -20.18
C LYS A 105 4.52 16.04 -19.15
N LEU A 106 3.77 14.98 -19.43
CA LEU A 106 3.73 13.78 -18.57
C LEU A 106 5.10 13.09 -18.56
N GLN A 107 5.72 12.88 -19.72
CA GLN A 107 7.04 12.26 -19.78
C GLN A 107 8.12 13.10 -19.07
N GLN A 108 8.05 14.42 -19.17
CA GLN A 108 8.97 15.35 -18.49
C GLN A 108 8.77 15.34 -16.97
N SER A 109 7.52 15.25 -16.49
CA SER A 109 7.23 15.14 -15.05
C SER A 109 7.61 13.76 -14.47
N PHE A 110 7.43 12.67 -15.21
CA PHE A 110 7.93 11.36 -14.80
C PHE A 110 9.47 11.26 -14.82
N GLY A 111 10.14 11.92 -15.79
CA GLY A 111 11.60 12.02 -15.81
C GLY A 111 12.17 12.88 -14.67
N ALA A 112 11.39 13.83 -14.16
CA ALA A 112 11.76 14.66 -13.01
C ALA A 112 11.56 13.93 -11.66
N LEU A 113 10.73 12.89 -11.60
CA LEU A 113 10.65 12.02 -10.43
C LEU A 113 11.90 11.17 -10.38
N ASN A 114 12.83 11.53 -9.50
CA ASN A 114 14.01 10.74 -9.23
C ASN A 114 13.62 9.50 -8.39
N VAL A 115 13.03 8.50 -9.06
CA VAL A 115 12.63 7.22 -8.48
C VAL A 115 13.79 6.55 -7.74
N ALA A 116 15.02 6.73 -8.24
CA ALA A 116 16.22 6.22 -7.56
C ALA A 116 16.48 6.93 -6.23
N SER A 117 16.28 8.26 -6.16
CA SER A 117 16.38 9.01 -4.90
C SER A 117 15.33 8.57 -3.89
N LEU A 118 14.06 8.47 -4.29
CA LEU A 118 12.99 8.02 -3.40
C LEU A 118 13.22 6.60 -2.90
N ARG A 119 13.73 5.71 -3.76
CA ARG A 119 14.10 4.36 -3.37
C ARG A 119 15.26 4.36 -2.37
N SER A 120 16.31 5.14 -2.62
CA SER A 120 17.45 5.26 -1.72
C SER A 120 17.02 5.79 -0.34
N GLU A 121 16.13 6.78 -0.32
CA GLU A 121 15.57 7.35 0.91
C GLU A 121 14.68 6.33 1.67
N ALA A 122 13.85 5.57 0.96
CA ALA A 122 13.07 4.48 1.54
C ALA A 122 13.97 3.36 2.12
N GLU A 123 15.05 3.01 1.44
CA GLU A 123 16.02 2.03 1.94
C GLU A 123 16.81 2.56 3.15
N SER A 124 17.10 3.86 3.18
CA SER A 124 17.76 4.52 4.32
C SER A 124 16.87 4.53 5.56
N THR A 125 15.61 4.94 5.40
CA THR A 125 14.62 4.99 6.50
C THR A 125 14.32 3.60 7.06
N GLU A 126 14.20 2.58 6.20
CA GLU A 126 14.04 1.19 6.65
C GLU A 126 15.28 0.69 7.40
N ARG A 127 16.49 1.04 6.95
CA ARG A 127 17.73 0.69 7.67
C ARG A 127 17.80 1.35 9.04
N GLU A 128 17.36 2.59 9.17
CA GLU A 128 17.28 3.30 10.44
C GLU A 128 16.24 2.66 11.38
N ARG A 129 15.06 2.31 10.85
CA ARG A 129 14.03 1.60 11.62
C ARG A 129 14.55 0.31 12.22
N ARG A 130 15.27 -0.50 11.43
CA ARG A 130 15.89 -1.75 11.92
C ARG A 130 16.92 -1.52 13.02
N LYS A 131 17.69 -0.42 12.95
CA LYS A 131 18.64 -0.05 14.01
C LYS A 131 17.90 0.29 15.30
N LEU A 132 16.83 1.08 15.21
CA LEU A 132 16.00 1.42 16.35
C LEU A 132 15.34 0.17 16.96
N ASP A 133 14.83 -0.75 16.14
CA ASP A 133 14.24 -2.01 16.60
C ASP A 133 15.27 -2.88 17.34
N CYS A 134 16.51 -2.95 16.84
CA CYS A 134 17.61 -3.67 17.49
C CYS A 134 17.97 -3.06 18.86
N ILE A 135 18.07 -1.73 18.93
CA ILE A 135 18.33 -1.01 20.18
C ILE A 135 17.18 -1.23 21.17
N ASN A 136 15.92 -1.12 20.72
CA ASN A 136 14.77 -1.31 21.59
C ASN A 136 14.73 -2.73 22.15
N THR A 137 14.94 -3.75 21.30
CA THR A 137 15.01 -5.15 21.74
C THR A 137 16.08 -5.36 22.80
N THR A 138 17.26 -4.73 22.62
CA THR A 138 18.36 -4.82 23.59
C THR A 138 17.99 -4.15 24.92
N LEU A 139 17.34 -2.98 24.87
CA LEU A 139 16.89 -2.28 26.07
C LEU A 139 15.79 -3.04 26.82
N GLU A 140 14.85 -3.64 26.10
CA GLU A 140 13.79 -4.48 26.69
C GLU A 140 14.40 -5.71 27.38
N ALA A 141 15.38 -6.37 26.76
CA ALA A 141 16.10 -7.48 27.39
C ALA A 141 16.82 -7.06 28.69
N HIS A 142 17.51 -5.91 28.67
CA HIS A 142 18.16 -5.38 29.88
C HIS A 142 17.16 -5.03 30.99
N ARG A 143 15.99 -4.46 30.64
CA ARG A 143 14.92 -4.18 31.62
C ARG A 143 14.41 -5.47 32.24
N ALA A 144 14.14 -6.49 31.45
CA ALA A 144 13.67 -7.79 31.94
C ALA A 144 14.70 -8.47 32.86
N MET A 145 16.00 -8.41 32.51
CA MET A 145 17.06 -8.93 33.36
C MET A 145 17.11 -8.22 34.72
N LYS A 146 17.01 -6.89 34.72
CA LYS A 146 17.04 -6.09 35.96
C LYS A 146 15.82 -6.38 36.84
N GLU A 147 14.63 -6.48 36.25
CA GLU A 147 13.41 -6.83 36.97
C GLU A 147 13.52 -8.23 37.61
N ALA A 148 14.09 -9.20 36.90
CA ALA A 148 14.32 -10.53 37.43
C ALA A 148 15.33 -10.51 38.60
N GLU A 149 16.42 -9.74 38.49
CA GLU A 149 17.40 -9.57 39.56
C GLU A 149 16.77 -8.91 40.81
N GLU A 150 15.97 -7.86 40.62
CA GLU A 150 15.24 -7.18 41.70
C GLU A 150 14.23 -8.12 42.37
N ALA A 151 13.52 -8.95 41.58
CA ALA A 151 12.58 -9.94 42.10
C ALA A 151 13.28 -11.02 42.93
N CYS A 152 14.39 -11.59 42.45
CA CYS A 152 15.19 -12.56 43.20
C CYS A 152 15.73 -11.95 44.51
N THR A 153 16.29 -10.74 44.42
CA THR A 153 16.79 -9.99 45.58
C THR A 153 15.69 -9.74 46.61
N LYS A 154 14.47 -9.43 46.14
CA LYS A 154 13.32 -9.23 47.02
C LYS A 154 12.96 -10.51 47.78
N VAL A 155 12.92 -11.66 47.12
CA VAL A 155 12.63 -12.95 47.79
C VAL A 155 13.66 -13.26 48.88
N ILE A 156 14.95 -13.04 48.61
CA ILE A 156 16.02 -13.23 49.59
C ILE A 156 15.86 -12.29 50.78
N ARG A 157 15.50 -11.03 50.53
CA ARG A 157 15.26 -10.03 51.60
C ARG A 157 14.04 -10.39 52.44
N ASP A 158 12.94 -10.79 51.81
CA ASP A 158 11.72 -11.20 52.52
C ASP A 158 12.00 -12.44 53.41
N HIS A 159 12.82 -13.39 52.92
CA HIS A 159 13.27 -14.53 53.72
C HIS A 159 14.14 -14.09 54.91
N LEU A 160 15.06 -13.13 54.71
CA LEU A 160 15.88 -12.59 55.80
C LEU A 160 15.02 -11.92 56.88
N ASP A 161 14.06 -11.09 56.46
CA ASP A 161 13.15 -10.41 57.38
C ASP A 161 12.33 -11.43 58.19
N GLY A 162 11.83 -12.49 57.53
CA GLY A 162 11.15 -13.61 58.17
C GLY A 162 12.06 -14.36 59.16
N TYR A 163 13.30 -14.66 58.76
CA TYR A 163 14.29 -15.32 59.61
C TYR A 163 14.56 -14.52 60.88
N ILE A 164 14.83 -13.21 60.75
CA ILE A 164 15.07 -12.31 61.88
C ILE A 164 13.86 -12.25 62.82
N ALA A 165 12.64 -12.20 62.26
CA ALA A 165 11.42 -12.17 63.05
C ALA A 165 11.17 -13.46 63.84
N LEU A 166 11.51 -14.62 63.27
CA LEU A 166 11.40 -15.93 63.92
C LEU A 166 12.48 -16.17 64.98
N HIS A 167 13.59 -15.43 64.92
CA HIS A 167 14.76 -15.61 65.76
C HIS A 167 15.09 -14.38 66.62
N PRO A 168 14.16 -13.89 67.47
CA PRO A 168 14.41 -12.72 68.32
C PRO A 168 15.37 -13.05 69.48
N GLY A 169 16.29 -12.14 69.81
CA GLY A 169 17.18 -12.24 70.98
C GLY A 169 18.67 -12.13 70.67
N ASP A 170 19.50 -12.16 71.72
CA ASP A 170 20.97 -12.02 71.63
C ASP A 170 21.62 -13.23 70.93
N ASP A 171 21.05 -14.43 71.09
CA ASP A 171 21.55 -15.69 70.50
C ASP A 171 20.68 -16.19 69.32
N GLY A 172 19.58 -15.50 69.01
CA GLY A 172 18.50 -16.06 68.20
C GLY A 172 18.87 -16.32 66.75
N GLY A 173 19.51 -15.38 66.07
CA GLY A 173 19.81 -15.47 64.64
C GLY A 173 21.26 -15.15 64.35
N THR A 174 21.94 -16.06 63.67
CA THR A 174 23.32 -15.87 63.17
C THR A 174 23.30 -15.74 61.65
N TYR A 175 24.28 -15.04 61.08
CA TYR A 175 24.43 -14.91 59.63
C TYR A 175 24.58 -16.28 58.97
N GLU A 176 25.40 -17.13 59.58
CA GLU A 176 25.62 -18.51 59.15
C GLU A 176 24.36 -19.36 59.29
N GLY A 177 23.55 -19.15 60.33
CA GLY A 177 22.25 -19.81 60.49
C GLY A 177 21.27 -19.44 59.37
N TRP A 178 21.15 -18.15 59.06
CA TRP A 178 20.32 -17.69 57.96
C TRP A 178 20.78 -18.25 56.60
N LEU A 179 22.09 -18.25 56.34
CA LEU A 179 22.63 -18.79 55.09
C LEU A 179 22.36 -20.28 54.91
N ARG A 180 22.37 -21.07 55.99
CA ARG A 180 22.01 -22.50 55.93
C ARG A 180 20.55 -22.73 55.59
N GLU A 181 19.64 -21.91 56.13
CA GLU A 181 18.22 -22.00 55.79
C GLU A 181 17.95 -21.54 54.36
N LEU A 182 18.62 -20.48 53.91
CA LEU A 182 18.44 -19.92 52.57
C LEU A 182 19.06 -20.82 51.48
N HIS A 183 20.22 -21.43 51.78
CA HIS A 183 20.99 -22.25 50.86
C HIS A 183 21.35 -23.61 51.49
N PRO A 184 20.37 -24.49 51.72
CA PRO A 184 20.63 -25.82 52.28
C PRO A 184 21.58 -26.64 51.40
N GLU A 185 21.66 -26.36 50.10
CA GLU A 185 22.59 -26.99 49.17
C GLU A 185 24.06 -26.63 49.39
N ASN A 186 24.32 -25.49 50.04
CA ASN A 186 25.69 -25.06 50.37
C ASN A 186 26.15 -25.58 51.73
N GLU A 187 25.29 -26.31 52.44
CA GLU A 187 25.69 -27.13 53.58
C GLU A 187 26.37 -28.38 53.03
N TYR A 188 27.63 -28.22 52.62
CA TYR A 188 28.50 -29.37 52.37
C TYR A 188 28.73 -30.04 53.72
N GLU A 189 27.91 -31.06 54.04
CA GLU A 189 28.24 -32.07 55.05
C GLU A 189 29.47 -32.85 54.56
N GLY A 190 30.65 -32.26 54.75
CA GLY A 190 31.92 -32.93 54.95
C GLY A 190 32.19 -34.26 54.23
N GLN A 191 31.87 -34.43 52.93
CA GLN A 191 32.42 -35.58 52.19
C GLN A 191 33.94 -35.50 52.03
N LEU A 192 34.54 -34.33 52.31
CA LEU A 192 35.99 -34.16 52.35
C LEU A 192 36.60 -34.36 53.75
N LEU A 193 35.90 -34.01 54.84
CA LEU A 193 36.29 -34.31 56.23
C LEU A 193 35.06 -34.30 57.13
N GLU A 194 34.82 -35.41 57.83
CA GLU A 194 33.73 -35.59 58.80
C GLU A 194 33.80 -34.51 59.90
N GLY A 195 32.75 -33.70 60.05
CA GLY A 195 32.62 -32.69 61.11
C GLY A 195 32.86 -31.23 60.72
N PHE A 196 33.16 -30.91 59.44
CA PHE A 196 33.30 -29.52 58.98
C PHE A 196 32.17 -29.14 58.01
N ALA A 197 31.14 -28.47 58.52
CA ALA A 197 30.19 -27.73 57.69
C ALA A 197 30.72 -26.30 57.51
N GLU A 198 31.44 -26.05 56.41
CA GLU A 198 31.95 -24.72 56.07
C GLU A 198 31.12 -24.11 54.93
N ILE A 199 30.46 -22.99 55.23
CA ILE A 199 29.74 -22.20 54.23
C ILE A 199 30.75 -21.64 53.23
N ASP A 200 30.41 -21.67 51.94
CA ASP A 200 31.27 -21.15 50.87
C ASP A 200 31.77 -19.71 51.18
N HIS A 201 33.09 -19.54 51.09
CA HIS A 201 33.78 -18.27 51.33
C HIS A 201 33.22 -17.08 50.52
N ARG A 202 32.59 -17.32 49.36
CA ARG A 202 31.96 -16.28 48.52
C ARG A 202 30.87 -15.50 49.26
N PHE A 203 30.24 -16.10 50.27
CA PHE A 203 29.26 -15.42 51.12
C PHE A 203 29.89 -14.47 52.15
N TYR A 204 31.21 -14.50 52.35
CA TYR A 204 31.91 -13.64 53.32
C TYR A 204 32.67 -12.47 52.67
N VAL A 205 32.67 -12.39 51.33
CA VAL A 205 33.27 -11.28 50.58
C VAL A 205 32.55 -9.97 50.91
N GLU A 206 33.27 -8.86 50.87
CA GLU A 206 32.72 -7.54 51.21
C GLU A 206 31.58 -7.08 50.34
N ASP A 207 31.67 -7.39 49.05
CA ASP A 207 30.64 -7.06 48.08
C ASP A 207 29.58 -8.14 47.93
N SER A 208 29.54 -9.15 48.82
CA SER A 208 28.49 -10.17 48.78
C SER A 208 27.13 -9.55 49.16
N ASP A 209 26.14 -9.68 48.27
CA ASP A 209 24.81 -9.14 48.51
C ASP A 209 24.17 -9.71 49.78
N HIS A 210 24.38 -10.99 50.08
CA HIS A 210 23.91 -11.63 51.31
C HIS A 210 24.48 -10.93 52.55
N ARG A 211 25.79 -10.66 52.57
CA ARG A 211 26.45 -9.98 53.69
C ARG A 211 25.96 -8.55 53.84
N ARG A 212 25.78 -7.84 52.72
CA ARG A 212 25.25 -6.47 52.72
C ARG A 212 23.81 -6.44 53.26
N MET A 213 22.93 -7.30 52.76
CA MET A 213 21.54 -7.41 53.21
C MET A 213 21.44 -7.74 54.70
N TRP A 214 22.25 -8.69 55.19
CA TRP A 214 22.32 -9.04 56.61
C TRP A 214 22.72 -7.82 57.47
N ASN A 215 23.79 -7.13 57.09
CA ASN A 215 24.31 -5.99 57.83
C ASN A 215 23.33 -4.80 57.84
N GLU A 216 22.66 -4.54 56.71
CA GLU A 216 21.62 -3.52 56.60
C GLU A 216 20.43 -3.82 57.53
N SER A 217 19.93 -5.05 57.51
CA SER A 217 18.76 -5.47 58.30
C SER A 217 19.08 -5.52 59.81
N SER A 218 20.28 -6.01 60.16
CA SER A 218 20.78 -6.03 61.54
C SER A 218 20.97 -4.63 62.14
N THR A 219 21.15 -3.61 61.30
CA THR A 219 21.29 -2.22 61.76
C THR A 219 19.94 -1.55 61.99
N ARG A 220 18.88 -1.96 61.27
CA ARG A 220 17.53 -1.40 61.41
C ARG A 220 16.83 -1.79 62.72
N GLY A 221 17.14 -2.96 63.27
CA GLY A 221 16.45 -3.52 64.44
C GLY A 221 16.79 -2.90 65.81
N GLY A 222 17.62 -1.85 65.89
CA GLY A 222 17.91 -1.11 67.14
C GLY A 222 18.66 -1.90 68.24
N GLY A 223 18.89 -3.20 68.06
CA GLY A 223 19.69 -4.05 68.94
C GLY A 223 21.20 -3.87 68.71
N ARG A 224 22.01 -4.37 69.66
CA ARG A 224 23.49 -4.35 69.57
C ARG A 224 23.95 -4.79 68.18
N ARG A 225 24.86 -4.01 67.55
CA ARG A 225 25.32 -4.21 66.17
C ARG A 225 25.85 -5.63 65.94
N ARG A 226 25.06 -6.47 65.25
CA ARG A 226 25.47 -7.78 64.74
C ARG A 226 25.99 -7.66 63.31
N THR A 227 27.12 -6.96 63.14
CA THR A 227 27.74 -6.79 61.81
C THR A 227 28.74 -7.90 61.54
N VAL A 228 28.63 -8.57 60.40
CA VAL A 228 29.62 -9.54 59.94
C VAL A 228 30.76 -8.79 59.25
N ARG A 229 32.00 -9.03 59.66
CA ARG A 229 33.21 -8.50 59.02
C ARG A 229 33.72 -9.48 57.96
N ALA A 230 34.36 -8.96 56.92
CA ALA A 230 35.04 -9.81 55.94
C ALA A 230 36.07 -10.68 56.66
N ARG A 231 36.07 -11.98 56.36
CA ARG A 231 37.09 -12.92 56.83
C ARG A 231 37.95 -13.29 55.64
N TYR A 232 39.02 -12.53 55.41
CA TYR A 232 40.09 -12.97 54.52
C TYR A 232 40.99 -13.89 55.34
N ARG A 233 40.82 -15.21 55.19
CA ARG A 233 41.88 -16.14 55.55
C ARG A 233 42.80 -16.20 54.34
N CYS A 234 43.91 -15.46 54.42
CA CYS A 234 45.05 -15.62 53.52
C CYS A 234 45.74 -16.96 53.80
#